data_AF-A0A7S2KYZ3-F1
#
_entry.id   AF-A0A7S2KYZ3-F1
#
_cell.length_a   1.000
_cell.length_b   1.000
_cell.length_c   1.000
_cell.angle_alpha   90.00
_cell.angle_beta   90.00
_cell.angle_gamma   90.00
#
_symmetry.space_group_name_H-M   'P 1'
#
loop_
_entity.id
_entity.type
_entity.pdbx_description
1 polymer ?
#
loop_
_entity_poly.entity_id
_entity_poly.type
_entity_poly.pdbx_seq_one_letter_code
_entity_poly.pdbx_strand_id
1 'polypeptide(L)'
;KRKKDESSSTATRLGGGTAETTATTTEEGAILAIGDSWASLSGNYLANVCGSSTTRPILQNDGKSGSTAKEWAYNRLGVEAIENRRYEYTHVWLSVGGNDYLDNKCDMSIADKVAANVVNVIKQVVDASHGEAAVGEVAFQQDLK
;
A
#
# COMPACT_ATOMS: atom_id res chain seq x y z
N LYS A 1 -38.67 14.92 29.41
CA LYS A 1 -39.59 14.10 30.26
C LYS A 1 -40.57 13.35 29.37
N ARG A 2 -40.33 12.07 29.09
CA ARG A 2 -41.34 11.00 28.95
C ARG A 2 -40.58 9.67 28.85
N LYS A 3 -40.82 8.83 29.86
CA LYS A 3 -40.38 7.44 29.97
C LYS A 3 -40.83 6.65 28.75
N LYS A 4 -40.05 5.65 28.37
CA LYS A 4 -40.60 4.46 27.72
C LYS A 4 -40.09 3.25 28.49
N ASP A 5 -41.05 2.59 29.11
CA ASP A 5 -40.88 1.45 29.98
C ASP A 5 -40.45 0.21 29.18
N GLU A 6 -39.80 -0.69 29.91
CA GLU A 6 -39.43 -2.04 29.54
C GLU A 6 -40.65 -2.90 29.17
N SER A 7 -40.47 -3.82 28.23
CA SER A 7 -41.28 -5.04 28.22
C SER A 7 -40.44 -6.23 27.73
N SER A 8 -40.33 -7.16 28.67
CA SER A 8 -39.81 -8.52 28.61
C SER A 8 -40.32 -9.32 27.41
N SER A 9 -39.42 -10.07 26.77
CA SER A 9 -39.78 -11.30 26.06
C SER A 9 -38.79 -12.39 26.44
N THR A 10 -39.32 -13.39 27.13
CA THR A 10 -38.64 -14.62 27.54
C THR A 10 -38.69 -15.60 26.37
N ALA A 11 -37.55 -16.00 25.83
CA ALA A 11 -37.44 -17.17 24.96
C ALA A 11 -36.40 -18.12 25.54
N THR A 12 -36.89 -19.21 26.11
CA THR A 12 -36.09 -20.30 26.68
C THR A 12 -35.91 -21.38 25.61
N ARG A 13 -34.63 -21.69 25.33
CA ARG A 13 -34.05 -23.04 25.06
C ARG A 13 -34.13 -23.67 23.66
N LEU A 14 -32.97 -23.88 23.01
CA LEU A 14 -32.21 -25.15 22.90
C LEU A 14 -31.37 -25.23 21.61
N GLY A 15 -30.10 -25.60 21.76
CA GLY A 15 -29.40 -26.48 20.82
C GLY A 15 -28.57 -25.80 19.72
N GLY A 16 -27.29 -26.17 19.65
CA GLY A 16 -26.46 -25.95 18.46
C GLY A 16 -25.27 -25.04 18.66
N GLY A 17 -24.49 -25.23 19.72
CA GLY A 17 -23.11 -24.74 19.74
C GLY A 17 -22.28 -25.52 18.72
N THR A 18 -22.37 -25.17 17.44
CA THR A 18 -21.26 -25.41 16.53
C THR A 18 -20.15 -24.49 16.99
N ALA A 19 -19.11 -25.07 17.60
CA ALA A 19 -17.85 -24.37 17.79
C ALA A 19 -17.41 -23.87 16.41
N GLU A 20 -17.64 -22.58 16.16
CA GLU A 20 -17.06 -21.86 15.05
C GLU A 20 -15.55 -21.96 15.26
N THR A 21 -14.97 -22.95 14.58
CA THR A 21 -13.53 -23.14 14.55
C THR A 21 -13.03 -21.95 13.76
N THR A 22 -12.67 -20.87 14.45
CA THR A 22 -11.99 -19.72 13.87
C THR A 22 -10.67 -20.26 13.31
N ALA A 23 -10.67 -20.57 12.02
CA ALA A 23 -9.48 -20.92 11.28
C ALA A 23 -8.47 -19.80 11.52
N THR A 24 -7.46 -20.10 12.33
CA THR A 24 -6.43 -19.13 12.67
C THR A 24 -5.54 -19.02 11.45
N THR A 25 -5.64 -17.91 10.74
CA THR A 25 -4.75 -17.65 9.60
C THR A 25 -3.36 -17.35 10.15
N THR A 26 -2.36 -17.98 9.55
CA THR A 26 -0.95 -17.80 9.90
C THR A 26 -0.39 -16.65 9.08
N GLU A 27 0.35 -15.73 9.70
CA GLU A 27 1.00 -14.65 8.95
C GLU A 27 2.21 -15.19 8.18
N GLU A 28 2.24 -14.97 6.86
CA GLU A 28 3.31 -15.45 5.98
C GLU A 28 3.89 -14.28 5.18
N GLY A 29 5.07 -13.81 5.60
CA GLY A 29 5.76 -12.69 4.98
C GLY A 29 5.02 -11.36 5.09
N ALA A 30 5.66 -10.30 4.58
CA ALA A 30 5.04 -8.98 4.48
C ALA A 30 5.17 -8.39 3.09
N ILE A 31 4.15 -7.64 2.69
CA ILE A 31 4.14 -6.80 1.50
C ILE A 31 4.21 -5.35 1.98
N LEU A 32 5.11 -4.57 1.39
CA LEU A 32 5.15 -3.13 1.56
C LEU A 32 4.40 -2.48 0.38
N ALA A 33 3.23 -1.90 0.64
CA ALA A 33 2.47 -1.14 -0.36
C ALA A 33 2.84 0.34 -0.28
N ILE A 34 3.35 0.87 -1.39
CA ILE A 34 3.79 2.27 -1.54
C ILE A 34 3.18 2.88 -2.80
N GLY A 35 3.09 4.21 -2.81
CA GLY A 35 2.59 4.94 -3.96
C GLY A 35 1.43 5.87 -3.64
N ASP A 36 0.60 6.11 -4.63
CA ASP A 36 -0.50 7.06 -4.60
C ASP A 36 -1.77 6.52 -3.90
N SER A 37 -2.92 7.09 -4.24
CA SER A 37 -4.23 6.71 -3.70
C SER A 37 -4.54 5.22 -3.93
N TRP A 38 -4.08 4.63 -5.03
CA TRP A 38 -4.29 3.19 -5.27
C TRP A 38 -3.48 2.32 -4.31
N ALA A 39 -2.30 2.78 -3.86
CA ALA A 39 -1.56 2.14 -2.78
C ALA A 39 -2.26 2.23 -1.45
N SER A 40 -2.75 3.43 -1.12
CA SER A 40 -3.50 3.63 0.12
C SER A 40 -4.74 2.73 0.17
N LEU A 41 -5.42 2.55 -0.96
CA LEU A 41 -6.63 1.75 -1.06
C LEU A 41 -6.38 0.24 -1.22
N SER A 42 -5.22 -0.19 -1.72
CA SER A 42 -4.94 -1.60 -2.00
C SER A 42 -4.99 -2.45 -0.73
N GLY A 43 -4.53 -1.91 0.40
CA GLY A 43 -4.90 -2.30 1.76
C GLY A 43 -5.27 -3.77 2.00
N ASN A 44 -6.39 -4.00 2.70
CA ASN A 44 -6.86 -5.35 2.97
C ASN A 44 -7.18 -6.17 1.72
N TYR A 45 -7.45 -5.53 0.57
CA TYR A 45 -7.73 -6.25 -0.66
C TYR A 45 -6.50 -7.05 -1.13
N LEU A 46 -5.32 -6.41 -1.13
CA LEU A 46 -4.06 -7.08 -1.49
C LEU A 46 -3.76 -8.24 -0.54
N ALA A 47 -3.93 -8.04 0.77
CA ALA A 47 -3.73 -9.12 1.74
C ALA A 47 -4.72 -10.29 1.56
N ASN A 48 -5.98 -10.00 1.21
CA ASN A 48 -6.99 -11.04 0.98
C ASN A 48 -6.76 -11.82 -0.31
N VAL A 49 -6.33 -11.15 -1.37
CA VAL A 49 -6.07 -11.80 -2.67
C VAL A 49 -4.78 -12.61 -2.63
N CYS A 50 -3.74 -12.10 -1.96
CA CYS A 50 -2.46 -12.80 -1.83
C CYS A 50 -2.45 -13.86 -0.72
N GLY A 51 -3.46 -13.89 0.14
CA GLY A 51 -3.63 -14.91 1.16
C GLY A 51 -4.31 -16.18 0.63
N SER A 52 -4.31 -17.20 1.48
CA SER A 52 -5.10 -18.42 1.36
C SER A 52 -6.10 -18.53 2.52
N SER A 53 -6.84 -19.64 2.60
CA SER A 53 -7.70 -19.93 3.76
C SER A 53 -6.92 -20.12 5.06
N THR A 54 -5.61 -20.37 4.99
CA THR A 54 -4.74 -20.70 6.13
C THR A 54 -3.57 -19.74 6.33
N THR A 55 -3.26 -18.90 5.34
CA THR A 55 -2.15 -17.94 5.40
C THR A 55 -2.56 -16.58 4.88
N ARG A 56 -2.04 -15.51 5.48
CA ARG A 56 -2.30 -14.14 5.02
C ARG A 56 -1.03 -13.31 5.19
N PRO A 57 -0.54 -12.62 4.14
CA PRO A 57 0.61 -11.75 4.30
C PRO A 57 0.24 -10.54 5.17
N ILE A 58 1.23 -10.06 5.92
CA ILE A 58 1.13 -8.78 6.60
C ILE A 58 1.22 -7.68 5.54
N LEU A 59 0.29 -6.73 5.56
CA LEU A 59 0.41 -5.56 4.70
C LEU A 59 0.86 -4.35 5.52
N GLN A 60 2.03 -3.82 5.18
CA GLN A 60 2.39 -2.47 5.56
C GLN A 60 2.01 -1.51 4.44
N ASN A 61 1.03 -0.64 4.70
CA ASN A 61 0.60 0.35 3.74
C ASN A 61 1.20 1.71 4.09
N ASP A 62 2.04 2.24 3.20
CA ASP A 62 2.59 3.59 3.27
C ASP A 62 2.19 4.44 2.04
N GLY A 63 1.05 4.12 1.44
CA GLY A 63 0.47 4.91 0.35
C GLY A 63 0.13 6.35 0.78
N LYS A 64 0.47 7.31 -0.08
CA LYS A 64 0.21 8.74 0.08
C LYS A 64 -0.77 9.20 -1.00
N SER A 65 -2.06 9.27 -0.67
CA SER A 65 -3.08 9.72 -1.62
C SER A 65 -2.76 11.09 -2.22
N GLY A 66 -2.98 11.23 -3.53
CA GLY A 66 -2.67 12.46 -4.28
C GLY A 66 -1.21 12.63 -4.71
N SER A 67 -0.29 11.76 -4.27
CA SER A 67 1.12 11.87 -4.65
C SER A 67 1.40 11.46 -6.10
N THR A 68 2.45 12.03 -6.68
CA THR A 68 2.92 11.81 -8.04
C THR A 68 4.18 10.93 -8.08
N ALA A 69 4.47 10.29 -9.21
CA ALA A 69 5.72 9.57 -9.43
C ALA A 69 6.94 10.48 -9.21
N LYS A 70 6.84 11.77 -9.59
CA LYS A 70 7.88 12.76 -9.32
C LYS A 70 8.15 12.94 -7.82
N GLU A 71 7.11 13.09 -7.00
CA GLU A 71 7.29 13.26 -5.55
C GLU A 71 7.89 12.01 -4.91
N TRP A 72 7.43 10.82 -5.31
CA TRP A 72 8.05 9.57 -4.88
C TRP A 72 9.51 9.46 -5.31
N ALA A 73 9.86 10.00 -6.48
CA ALA A 73 11.21 9.94 -7.03
C ALA A 73 12.18 10.95 -6.41
N TYR A 74 11.74 12.12 -5.95
CA TYR A 74 12.65 13.19 -5.52
C TYR A 74 12.48 13.64 -4.08
N ASN A 75 11.33 13.39 -3.45
CA ASN A 75 11.09 13.77 -2.05
C ASN A 75 11.43 12.62 -1.08
N ARG A 76 12.24 11.66 -1.50
CA ARG A 76 12.66 10.49 -0.70
C ARG A 76 11.53 9.60 -0.16
N LEU A 77 10.29 9.74 -0.63
CA LEU A 77 9.16 8.95 -0.09
C LEU A 77 9.40 7.44 -0.20
N GLY A 78 10.04 6.98 -1.28
CA GLY A 78 10.42 5.57 -1.43
C GLY A 78 11.41 5.10 -0.36
N VAL A 79 12.41 5.94 -0.06
CA VAL A 79 13.41 5.65 0.99
C VAL A 79 12.78 5.69 2.37
N GLU A 80 11.96 6.71 2.66
CA GLU A 80 11.25 6.85 3.93
C GLU A 80 10.32 5.65 4.20
N ALA A 81 9.66 5.11 3.17
CA ALA A 81 8.82 3.92 3.31
C ALA A 81 9.64 2.68 3.72
N ILE A 82 10.86 2.53 3.20
CA ILE A 82 11.78 1.45 3.58
C ILE A 82 12.34 1.67 4.99
N GLU A 83 12.78 2.88 5.32
CA GLU A 83 13.35 3.23 6.62
C GLU A 83 12.33 3.09 7.76
N ASN A 84 11.07 3.43 7.50
CA ASN A 84 9.96 3.33 8.47
C ASN A 84 9.23 1.98 8.42
N ARG A 85 9.81 0.95 7.79
CA ARG A 85 9.21 -0.38 7.78
C ARG A 85 9.11 -0.96 9.20
N ARG A 86 7.96 -1.54 9.50
CA ARG A 86 7.63 -2.23 10.75
C ARG A 86 7.86 -3.72 10.65
N TYR A 87 7.82 -4.25 9.42
CA TYR A 87 7.97 -5.67 9.12
C TYR A 87 9.03 -5.82 8.02
N GLU A 88 9.80 -6.90 8.13
CA GLU A 88 10.64 -7.33 7.01
C GLU A 88 9.74 -7.84 5.89
N TYR A 89 9.82 -7.17 4.74
CA TYR A 89 9.00 -7.45 3.58
C TYR A 89 9.78 -8.29 2.57
N THR A 90 9.06 -9.10 1.79
CA THR A 90 9.63 -9.85 0.67
C THR A 90 9.22 -9.27 -0.68
N HIS A 91 8.17 -8.44 -0.69
CA HIS A 91 7.62 -7.85 -1.89
C HIS A 91 7.25 -6.37 -1.65
N VAL A 92 7.37 -5.58 -2.71
CA VAL A 92 6.87 -4.20 -2.76
C VAL A 92 5.75 -4.14 -3.80
N TRP A 93 4.61 -3.58 -3.39
CA TRP A 93 3.53 -3.22 -4.31
C TRP A 93 3.62 -1.71 -4.54
N LEU A 94 3.86 -1.28 -5.79
CA LEU A 94 4.05 0.12 -6.15
C LEU A 94 2.95 0.57 -7.12
N SER A 95 2.28 1.67 -6.79
CA SER A 95 1.36 2.36 -7.71
C SER A 95 1.63 3.85 -7.73
N VAL A 96 2.13 4.38 -8.85
CA VAL A 96 2.41 5.81 -9.03
C VAL A 96 2.14 6.20 -10.49
N GLY A 97 2.08 7.50 -10.77
CA GLY A 97 1.89 8.03 -12.13
C GLY A 97 0.45 8.44 -12.41
N GLY A 98 -0.54 7.91 -11.67
CA GLY A 98 -1.95 8.25 -11.88
C GLY A 98 -2.21 9.74 -11.73
N ASN A 99 -1.71 10.34 -10.64
CA ASN A 99 -1.86 11.78 -10.41
C ASN A 99 -1.04 12.62 -11.40
N ASP A 100 0.15 12.17 -11.83
CA ASP A 100 0.94 12.87 -12.85
C ASP A 100 0.14 13.07 -14.15
N TYR A 101 -0.59 12.04 -14.59
CA TYR A 101 -1.46 12.12 -15.75
C TYR A 101 -2.70 12.99 -15.49
N LEU A 102 -3.38 12.81 -14.36
CA LEU A 102 -4.61 13.55 -14.05
C LEU A 102 -4.35 15.05 -13.90
N ASP A 103 -3.28 15.44 -13.22
CA ASP A 103 -2.88 16.83 -13.04
C ASP A 103 -2.49 17.49 -14.37
N ASN A 104 -1.95 16.70 -15.31
CA ASN A 104 -1.67 17.13 -16.67
C ASN A 104 -2.88 16.95 -17.61
N LYS A 105 -4.11 16.82 -17.09
CA LYS A 105 -5.36 16.68 -17.88
C LYS A 105 -5.33 15.52 -18.88
N CYS A 106 -4.74 14.40 -18.47
CA CYS A 106 -4.55 13.19 -19.27
C CYS A 106 -3.74 13.42 -20.56
N ASP A 107 -2.89 14.45 -20.61
CA ASP A 107 -1.99 14.66 -21.74
C ASP A 107 -0.86 13.62 -21.72
N MET A 108 -0.79 12.85 -22.79
CA MET A 108 0.15 11.74 -22.98
C MET A 108 1.58 12.19 -23.32
N SER A 109 1.79 13.48 -23.62
CA SER A 109 3.11 14.01 -23.97
C SER A 109 4.14 13.87 -22.84
N ILE A 110 3.69 13.72 -21.60
CA ILE A 110 4.56 13.56 -20.42
C ILE A 110 4.89 12.11 -20.08
N ALA A 111 4.42 11.14 -20.87
CA ALA A 111 4.55 9.72 -20.56
C ALA A 111 5.99 9.30 -20.26
N ASP A 112 6.95 9.72 -21.09
CA ASP A 112 8.37 9.41 -20.91
C ASP A 112 8.92 9.96 -19.59
N LYS A 113 8.50 11.17 -19.22
CA LYS A 113 8.90 11.81 -17.96
C LYS A 113 8.32 11.07 -16.75
N VAL A 114 7.06 10.65 -16.83
CA VAL A 114 6.42 9.85 -15.77
C VAL A 114 7.14 8.50 -15.65
N ALA A 115 7.39 7.82 -16.77
CA ALA A 115 8.11 6.54 -16.79
C ALA A 115 9.52 6.66 -16.18
N ALA A 116 10.27 7.71 -16.52
CA ALA A 116 11.58 7.96 -15.92
C ALA A 116 11.51 8.15 -14.40
N ASN A 117 10.48 8.85 -13.90
CA ASN A 117 10.26 8.98 -12.46
C ASN A 117 9.93 7.63 -11.81
N VAL A 118 9.08 6.79 -12.43
CA VAL A 118 8.78 5.44 -11.93
C VAL A 118 10.06 4.61 -11.77
N VAL A 119 10.95 4.64 -12.77
CA VAL A 119 12.26 3.95 -12.69
C VAL A 119 13.09 4.48 -11.52
N ASN A 120 13.11 5.80 -11.29
CA ASN A 120 13.82 6.39 -10.15
C ASN A 120 13.22 6.01 -8.79
N VAL A 121 11.90 5.80 -8.70
CA VAL A 121 11.27 5.26 -7.48
C VAL A 121 11.74 3.83 -7.24
N ILE A 122 11.72 2.98 -8.27
CA ILE A 122 12.16 1.58 -8.17
C ILE A 122 13.63 1.53 -7.72
N LYS A 123 14.50 2.35 -8.32
CA LYS A 123 15.91 2.44 -7.94
C LYS A 123 16.07 2.80 -6.46
N GLN A 124 15.36 3.81 -5.97
CA GLN A 124 15.42 4.20 -4.55
C GLN A 124 15.01 3.08 -3.61
N VAL A 125 13.93 2.38 -3.94
CA VAL A 125 13.43 1.25 -3.13
C VAL A 125 14.48 0.14 -3.09
N VAL A 126 15.08 -0.20 -4.23
CA VAL A 126 16.13 -1.21 -4.31
C VAL A 126 17.37 -0.80 -3.51
N ASP A 127 17.90 0.40 -3.74
CA ASP A 127 19.08 0.91 -3.02
C ASP A 127 18.85 0.92 -1.50
N ALA A 128 17.71 1.48 -1.07
CA ALA A 128 17.34 1.53 0.35
C ALA A 128 17.15 0.13 0.96
N SER A 129 16.64 -0.84 0.21
CA SER A 129 16.49 -2.23 0.66
C SER A 129 17.84 -2.93 0.91
N HIS A 130 18.90 -2.49 0.24
CA HIS A 130 20.27 -2.99 0.44
C HIS A 130 21.05 -2.22 1.51
N GLY A 131 20.43 -1.23 2.17
CA GLY A 131 21.12 -0.36 3.13
C GLY A 131 22.00 0.71 2.47
N GLU A 132 21.90 0.88 1.16
CA GLU A 132 22.51 1.99 0.44
C GLU A 132 21.54 3.17 0.53
N ALA A 133 21.75 4.06 1.50
CA ALA A 133 20.95 5.28 1.58
C ALA A 133 21.17 6.08 0.29
N ALA A 134 20.18 6.08 -0.61
CA ALA A 134 20.22 6.86 -1.83
C ALA A 134 20.33 8.35 -1.46
N VAL A 135 21.56 8.86 -1.46
CA VAL A 135 21.82 10.29 -1.49
C VAL A 135 21.39 10.75 -2.87
N GLY A 136 20.49 11.73 -2.92
CA GLY A 136 19.89 12.20 -4.15
C GLY A 136 20.93 12.69 -5.14
N GLU A 137 21.14 11.92 -6.21
CA GLU A 137 21.45 12.39 -7.55
C GLU A 137 21.45 11.17 -8.48
N VAL A 138 20.36 10.96 -9.20
CA VAL A 138 20.48 10.38 -10.54
C VAL A 138 20.47 11.58 -11.47
N ALA A 139 21.66 12.09 -11.79
CA ALA A 139 21.83 13.02 -12.89
C ALA A 139 21.42 12.30 -14.18
N PHE A 140 20.14 12.37 -14.55
CA PHE A 140 19.71 12.03 -15.91
C PHE A 140 19.72 13.32 -16.74
N GLN A 141 20.93 13.74 -17.09
CA GLN A 141 21.19 14.50 -18.29
C GLN A 141 20.88 13.59 -19.49
N GLN A 142 19.63 13.56 -19.93
CA GLN A 142 19.35 13.46 -21.35
C GLN A 142 18.18 14.38 -21.68
N ASP A 143 18.55 15.51 -22.28
CA ASP A 143 17.75 16.17 -23.29
C ASP A 143 17.19 15.11 -24.25
N LEU A 144 15.96 14.67 -24.00
CA LEU A 144 15.13 14.11 -25.06
C LEU A 144 14.67 15.30 -25.91
N LYS A 145 15.41 15.50 -27.01
CA LYS A 145 15.02 16.37 -28.11
C LYS A 145 13.84 15.81 -28.87
#